data_AF-A0A7C5R4Y5-F1
#
_entry.id   AF-A0A7C5R4Y5-F1
#
_cell.length_a   1.000
_cell.length_b   1.000
_cell.length_c   1.000
_cell.angle_alpha   90.00
_cell.angle_beta   90.00
_cell.angle_gamma   90.00
#
_symmetry.space_group_name_H-M   'P 1'
#
loop_
_entity.id
_entity.type
_entity.pdbx_description
1 polymer ?
#
loop_
_entity_poly.entity_id
_entity_poly.type
_entity_poly.pdbx_seq_one_letter_code
_entity_poly.pdbx_strand_id
1 'polypeptide(L)'
;MVLRWARNHLSAFGWLIVAALLLPAAARADESVLETSAVRFLPADGAFFVSFLRNRQQYEAFVESNAFAHWKKIGYARKMLEEIENEGGWQKFQQAQNDPMMGPIVKLVLDGVSNEVFLYGGIEYTDVIGSLQQLSLAVNTAQFRALVSGGRPEQAQLQAMLDFVKDLPDEANVPPTLIGFRISDGGNAKGLLNQLDQMAQQMAQVQPMFQGRVERKKFGQGDYVTLRLDGSMIPWDEVEDEFPGDASDFEKLKAKLEKKTLLAAVGIYDNYLLIYFGADASTLQKLGSGPSLASRPEFAKVRPVAHQPITMLSYVSDDYMKRAANPANQVQQLASIANSVL
;
A
#
# COMPACT_ATOMS: atom_id res chain seq x y z
N MET A 1 -8.16 1.89 -20.57
CA MET A 1 -7.73 3.26 -20.13
C MET A 1 -7.35 3.34 -18.63
N VAL A 2 -8.08 2.69 -17.72
CA VAL A 2 -7.87 2.69 -16.25
C VAL A 2 -6.56 2.00 -15.79
N LEU A 3 -6.18 0.88 -16.41
CA LEU A 3 -4.92 0.18 -16.13
C LEU A 3 -3.66 1.00 -16.49
N ARG A 4 -3.75 1.83 -17.53
CA ARG A 4 -2.68 2.74 -17.96
C ARG A 4 -2.53 3.95 -17.02
N TRP A 5 -3.63 4.36 -16.37
CA TRP A 5 -3.66 5.37 -15.31
C TRP A 5 -3.03 4.83 -14.02
N ALA A 6 -3.45 3.66 -13.54
CA ALA A 6 -2.87 3.02 -12.35
C ALA A 6 -1.35 2.80 -12.47
N ARG A 7 -0.88 2.28 -13.61
CA ARG A 7 0.56 2.04 -13.89
C ARG A 7 1.42 3.31 -13.85
N ASN A 8 0.89 4.45 -14.28
CA ASN A 8 1.63 5.71 -14.34
C ASN A 8 1.65 6.48 -13.00
N HIS A 9 0.78 6.14 -12.05
CA HIS A 9 0.66 6.82 -10.75
C HIS A 9 1.30 6.04 -9.58
N LEU A 10 1.54 4.73 -9.72
CA LEU A 10 2.26 3.93 -8.70
C LEU A 10 3.74 4.34 -8.56
N SER A 11 4.42 4.75 -9.63
CA SER A 11 5.80 5.25 -9.55
C SER A 11 5.93 6.61 -8.86
N ALA A 12 4.88 7.44 -8.92
CA ALA A 12 4.83 8.72 -8.21
C ALA A 12 4.76 8.53 -6.68
N PHE A 13 4.19 7.42 -6.20
CA PHE A 13 4.09 7.09 -4.78
C PHE A 13 5.45 6.73 -4.16
N GLY A 14 6.32 6.05 -4.91
CA GLY A 14 7.71 5.81 -4.49
C GLY A 14 8.52 7.10 -4.34
N TRP A 15 8.33 8.05 -5.25
CA TRP A 15 8.97 9.38 -5.19
C TRP A 15 8.43 10.28 -4.07
N LEU A 16 7.14 10.17 -3.75
CA LEU A 16 6.51 10.89 -2.63
C LEU A 16 7.13 10.52 -1.27
N ILE A 17 7.55 9.26 -1.10
CA ILE A 17 8.21 8.80 0.14
C ILE A 17 9.62 9.41 0.28
N VAL A 18 10.36 9.55 -0.83
CA VAL A 18 11.71 10.13 -0.84
C VAL A 18 11.69 11.65 -0.62
N ALA A 19 10.74 12.36 -1.22
CA ALA A 19 10.66 13.83 -1.13
C ALA A 19 10.18 14.35 0.23
N ALA A 20 9.44 13.53 0.98
CA ALA A 20 8.86 13.91 2.28
C ALA A 20 9.90 14.22 3.35
N LEU A 21 11.11 13.70 3.19
CA LEU A 21 12.12 13.71 4.22
C LEU A 21 12.77 15.09 4.47
N LEU A 22 12.31 16.15 3.78
CA LEU A 22 12.94 17.48 3.70
C LEU A 22 12.29 18.61 4.56
N LEU A 23 11.23 18.39 5.36
CA LEU A 23 10.41 19.48 6.00
C LEU A 23 10.45 19.68 7.53
N PRO A 24 10.87 20.86 8.06
CA PRO A 24 10.74 21.38 9.44
C PRO A 24 9.91 20.69 10.54
N ALA A 25 10.44 19.92 11.51
CA ALA A 25 9.70 19.47 12.69
C ALA A 25 10.64 19.09 13.85
N ALA A 26 10.28 19.53 15.06
CA ALA A 26 10.98 19.19 16.30
C ALA A 26 10.39 17.90 16.89
N ALA A 27 11.20 16.85 17.01
CA ALA A 27 10.78 15.60 17.64
C ALA A 27 10.98 15.66 19.16
N ARG A 28 9.96 15.29 19.94
CA ARG A 28 10.07 15.04 21.38
C ARG A 28 10.48 13.58 21.62
N ALA A 29 11.43 13.38 22.53
CA ALA A 29 12.12 12.10 22.76
C ALA A 29 11.53 11.27 23.91
N ASP A 30 10.41 11.67 24.51
CA ASP A 30 9.99 11.13 25.83
C ASP A 30 8.72 10.25 25.79
N GLU A 31 8.01 10.21 24.67
CA GLU A 31 6.72 9.51 24.60
C GLU A 31 6.87 8.05 24.13
N SER A 32 6.19 7.13 24.81
CA SER A 32 6.17 5.71 24.47
C SER A 32 5.64 5.48 23.05
N VAL A 33 6.38 4.74 22.21
CA VAL A 33 5.92 4.38 20.87
C VAL A 33 4.60 3.60 20.90
N LEU A 34 4.37 2.80 21.95
CA LEU A 34 3.14 2.00 22.08
C LEU A 34 1.90 2.84 22.37
N GLU A 35 2.08 4.07 22.86
CA GLU A 35 1.01 5.01 23.20
C GLU A 35 0.82 6.10 22.16
N THR A 36 1.79 6.30 21.27
CA THR A 36 1.80 7.38 20.28
C THR A 36 1.68 6.91 18.83
N SER A 37 2.17 5.70 18.53
CA SER A 37 2.09 5.09 17.20
C SER A 37 0.72 4.46 16.93
N ALA A 38 0.47 4.12 15.67
CA ALA A 38 -0.76 3.50 15.22
C ALA A 38 -1.13 2.19 15.94
N VAL A 39 -0.15 1.46 16.48
CA VAL A 39 -0.38 0.20 17.21
C VAL A 39 -1.37 0.33 18.38
N ARG A 40 -1.58 1.53 18.92
CA ARG A 40 -2.51 1.78 20.03
C ARG A 40 -3.98 1.67 19.65
N PHE A 41 -4.33 1.89 18.39
CA PHE A 41 -5.73 1.90 17.92
C PHE A 41 -5.99 0.84 16.83
N LEU A 42 -4.95 0.26 16.24
CA LEU A 42 -5.12 -0.81 15.26
C LEU A 42 -5.64 -2.09 15.93
N PRO A 43 -6.57 -2.83 15.29
CA PRO A 43 -7.16 -4.04 15.87
C PRO A 43 -6.12 -5.14 16.15
N ALA A 44 -6.23 -5.80 17.31
CA ALA A 44 -5.29 -6.84 17.73
C ALA A 44 -5.27 -8.08 16.82
N ASP A 45 -6.30 -8.31 16.02
CA ASP A 45 -6.42 -9.44 15.08
C ASP A 45 -5.64 -9.23 13.77
N GLY A 46 -4.83 -8.17 13.64
CA GLY A 46 -4.00 -7.97 12.46
C GLY A 46 -3.08 -9.16 12.14
N ALA A 47 -2.95 -9.48 10.84
CA ALA A 47 -2.01 -10.47 10.35
C ALA A 47 -0.58 -9.94 10.35
N PHE A 48 -0.38 -8.67 9.98
CA PHE A 48 0.90 -8.00 10.05
C PHE A 48 0.74 -6.49 10.24
N PHE A 49 1.81 -5.87 10.72
CA PHE A 49 1.95 -4.43 10.86
C PHE A 49 3.41 -4.06 10.66
N VAL A 50 3.65 -2.97 9.95
CA VAL A 50 4.95 -2.32 9.88
C VAL A 50 4.75 -0.81 9.96
N SER A 51 5.57 -0.14 10.75
CA SER A 51 5.58 1.31 10.86
C SER A 51 7.01 1.82 10.83
N PHE A 52 7.21 2.86 10.03
CA PHE A 52 8.45 3.63 9.93
C PHE A 52 8.23 4.96 10.64
N LEU A 53 9.04 5.21 11.66
CA LEU A 53 8.87 6.27 12.64
C LEU A 53 10.02 7.27 12.51
N ARG A 54 9.77 8.55 12.77
CA ARG A 54 10.80 9.59 12.80
C ARG A 54 11.57 9.67 11.47
N ASN A 55 10.90 9.40 10.35
CA ASN A 55 11.54 9.21 9.05
C ASN A 55 12.37 10.43 8.64
N ARG A 56 11.84 11.63 8.92
CA ARG A 56 12.59 12.85 8.69
C ARG A 56 13.88 12.93 9.51
N GLN A 57 13.81 12.66 10.82
CA GLN A 57 15.00 12.64 11.68
C GLN A 57 16.06 11.67 11.16
N GLN A 58 15.63 10.48 10.70
CA GLN A 58 16.53 9.48 10.13
C GLN A 58 17.20 9.96 8.85
N TYR A 59 16.43 10.59 7.96
CA TYR A 59 16.97 11.15 6.74
C TYR A 59 17.93 12.30 6.99
N GLU A 60 17.58 13.24 7.86
CA GLU A 60 18.44 14.37 8.24
C GLU A 60 19.77 13.86 8.80
N ALA A 61 19.71 12.91 9.75
CA ALA A 61 20.90 12.27 10.30
C ALA A 61 21.76 11.61 9.22
N PHE A 62 21.15 11.02 8.19
CA PHE A 62 21.87 10.43 7.06
C PHE A 62 22.48 11.49 6.14
N VAL A 63 21.71 12.47 5.66
CA VAL A 63 22.19 13.46 4.67
C VAL A 63 23.15 14.49 5.25
N GLU A 64 23.10 14.72 6.55
CA GLU A 64 24.06 15.57 7.27
C GLU A 64 25.32 14.79 7.69
N SER A 65 25.36 13.47 7.48
CA SER A 65 26.50 12.66 7.88
C SER A 65 27.74 12.90 7.03
N ASN A 66 28.91 12.74 7.67
CA ASN A 66 30.20 12.70 6.96
C ASN A 66 30.25 11.57 5.92
N ALA A 67 29.59 10.44 6.18
CA ALA A 67 29.55 9.30 5.26
C ALA A 67 28.83 9.68 3.95
N PHE A 68 27.67 10.32 4.05
CA PHE A 68 26.95 10.81 2.87
C PHE A 68 27.73 11.90 2.12
N ALA A 69 28.37 12.82 2.86
CA ALA A 69 29.22 13.84 2.26
C ALA A 69 30.39 13.26 1.45
N HIS A 70 30.95 12.11 1.87
CA HIS A 70 31.97 11.39 1.10
C HIS A 70 31.37 10.61 -0.06
N TRP A 71 30.25 9.92 0.16
CA TRP A 71 29.57 9.13 -0.87
C TRP A 71 29.20 9.99 -2.10
N LYS A 72 28.63 11.19 -1.90
CA LYS A 72 28.29 12.13 -2.99
C LYS A 72 29.48 12.59 -3.85
N LYS A 73 30.71 12.43 -3.36
CA LYS A 73 31.92 12.78 -4.13
C LYS A 73 32.34 11.68 -5.11
N ILE A 74 31.83 10.46 -4.94
CA ILE A 74 32.08 9.33 -5.84
C ILE A 74 31.34 9.60 -7.16
N GLY A 75 32.03 9.44 -8.30
CA GLY A 75 31.47 9.76 -9.63
C GLY A 75 30.15 9.04 -9.93
N TYR A 76 30.04 7.76 -9.53
CA TYR A 76 28.81 6.99 -9.68
C TYR A 76 27.64 7.52 -8.83
N ALA A 77 27.92 7.91 -7.58
CA ALA A 77 26.89 8.46 -6.69
C ALA A 77 26.35 9.80 -7.20
N ARG A 78 27.22 10.66 -7.73
CA ARG A 78 26.79 11.92 -8.35
C ARG A 78 25.90 11.66 -9.56
N LYS A 79 26.33 10.76 -10.45
CA LYS A 79 25.54 10.38 -11.63
C LYS A 79 24.19 9.80 -11.24
N MET A 80 24.13 8.97 -10.20
CA MET A 80 22.88 8.42 -9.67
C MET A 80 21.95 9.53 -9.17
N LEU A 81 22.46 10.52 -8.43
CA LEU A 81 21.65 11.65 -7.95
C LEU A 81 21.15 12.51 -9.13
N GLU A 82 21.99 12.77 -10.12
CA GLU A 82 21.60 13.49 -11.33
C GLU A 82 20.54 12.71 -12.13
N GLU A 83 20.66 11.39 -12.24
CA GLU A 83 19.65 10.53 -12.88
C GLU A 83 18.32 10.62 -12.13
N ILE A 84 18.33 10.53 -10.80
CA ILE A 84 17.16 10.70 -9.93
C ILE A 84 16.46 12.07 -10.13
N GLU A 85 17.22 13.17 -10.19
CA GLU A 85 16.66 14.50 -10.39
C GLU A 85 16.07 14.69 -11.79
N ASN A 86 16.66 14.02 -12.78
CA ASN A 86 16.23 14.06 -14.18
C ASN A 86 15.16 13.00 -14.50
N GLU A 87 14.87 12.07 -13.59
CA GLU A 87 13.80 11.11 -13.77
C GLU A 87 12.45 11.84 -13.86
N GLY A 88 11.61 11.41 -14.80
CA GLY A 88 10.27 11.97 -14.98
C GLY A 88 9.38 11.87 -13.73
N GLY A 89 9.74 11.04 -12.75
CA GLY A 89 9.08 10.97 -11.44
C GLY A 89 9.25 12.26 -10.62
N TRP A 90 10.45 12.83 -10.57
CA TRP A 90 10.73 14.06 -9.83
C TRP A 90 9.99 15.27 -10.41
N GLN A 91 9.98 15.39 -11.74
CA GLN A 91 9.24 16.46 -12.43
C GLN A 91 7.72 16.36 -12.18
N LYS A 92 7.16 15.15 -12.24
CA LYS A 92 5.75 14.91 -11.91
C LYS A 92 5.43 15.24 -10.46
N PHE A 93 6.34 14.93 -9.54
CA PHE A 93 6.21 15.29 -8.14
C PHE A 93 6.18 16.82 -7.96
N GLN A 94 7.12 17.55 -8.58
CA GLN A 94 7.14 19.02 -8.54
C GLN A 94 5.87 19.62 -9.15
N GLN A 95 5.36 19.06 -10.25
CA GLN A 95 4.10 19.49 -10.84
C GLN A 95 2.93 19.27 -9.88
N ALA A 96 2.82 18.08 -9.27
CA ALA A 96 1.77 17.77 -8.30
C ALA A 96 1.84 18.63 -7.04
N GLN A 97 3.05 18.99 -6.58
CA GLN A 97 3.25 19.87 -5.44
C GLN A 97 2.77 21.30 -5.71
N ASN A 98 2.94 21.79 -6.95
CA ASN A 98 2.56 23.15 -7.36
C ASN A 98 1.13 23.26 -7.89
N ASP A 99 0.46 22.13 -8.14
CA ASP A 99 -0.92 22.11 -8.59
C ASP A 99 -1.87 22.59 -7.46
N PRO A 100 -2.83 23.50 -7.74
CA PRO A 100 -3.72 24.03 -6.70
C PRO A 100 -4.59 22.98 -6.01
N MET A 101 -4.90 21.88 -6.70
CA MET A 101 -5.74 20.80 -6.18
C MET A 101 -4.90 19.73 -5.48
N MET A 102 -3.76 19.33 -6.05
CA MET A 102 -2.91 18.26 -5.51
C MET A 102 -1.88 18.75 -4.49
N GLY A 103 -1.44 20.00 -4.55
CA GLY A 103 -0.40 20.56 -3.68
C GLY A 103 -0.70 20.40 -2.18
N PRO A 104 -1.91 20.72 -1.70
CA PRO A 104 -2.30 20.49 -0.32
C PRO A 104 -2.27 19.00 0.10
N ILE A 105 -2.72 18.09 -0.78
CA ILE A 105 -2.70 16.64 -0.54
C ILE A 105 -1.26 16.15 -0.45
N VAL A 106 -0.42 16.54 -1.41
CA VAL A 106 1.00 16.22 -1.44
C VAL A 106 1.66 16.70 -0.15
N LYS A 107 1.48 17.97 0.22
CA LYS A 107 2.05 18.52 1.46
C LYS A 107 1.64 17.73 2.71
N LEU A 108 0.38 17.32 2.82
CA LEU A 108 -0.09 16.52 3.95
C LEU A 108 0.55 15.12 3.96
N VAL A 109 0.63 14.45 2.80
CA VAL A 109 1.31 13.15 2.70
C VAL A 109 2.79 13.28 3.05
N LEU A 110 3.47 14.36 2.63
CA LEU A 110 4.88 14.61 2.98
C LEU A 110 5.08 14.86 4.49
N ASP A 111 4.21 15.63 5.11
CA ASP A 111 4.18 15.80 6.58
C ASP A 111 3.92 14.45 7.28
N GLY A 112 2.95 13.71 6.77
CA GLY A 112 2.62 12.34 7.16
C GLY A 112 3.82 11.39 7.16
N VAL A 113 4.50 11.33 6.02
CA VAL A 113 5.67 10.49 5.81
C VAL A 113 6.82 10.92 6.72
N SER A 114 6.97 12.21 7.01
CA SER A 114 8.03 12.72 7.91
C SER A 114 7.96 12.14 9.32
N ASN A 115 6.73 11.94 9.82
CA ASN A 115 6.47 11.52 11.20
C ASN A 115 6.37 10.01 11.34
N GLU A 116 5.33 9.43 10.75
CA GLU A 116 5.06 8.00 10.81
C GLU A 116 4.26 7.55 9.59
N VAL A 117 4.78 6.53 8.90
CA VAL A 117 4.01 5.78 7.91
C VAL A 117 3.85 4.37 8.41
N PHE A 118 2.64 3.85 8.35
CA PHE A 118 2.40 2.45 8.64
C PHE A 118 1.63 1.74 7.53
N LEU A 119 1.82 0.43 7.49
CA LEU A 119 1.01 -0.51 6.73
C LEU A 119 0.51 -1.59 7.70
N TYR A 120 -0.79 -1.85 7.66
CA TYR A 120 -1.48 -2.86 8.44
C TYR A 120 -2.27 -3.79 7.50
N GLY A 121 -2.15 -5.09 7.73
CA GLY A 121 -2.96 -6.10 7.08
C GLY A 121 -3.89 -6.80 8.08
N GLY A 122 -5.18 -6.86 7.76
CA GLY A 122 -6.19 -7.61 8.52
C GLY A 122 -5.94 -9.12 8.52
N ILE A 123 -6.68 -9.85 9.35
CA ILE A 123 -6.50 -11.30 9.55
C ILE A 123 -6.66 -12.12 8.27
N GLU A 124 -7.46 -11.63 7.33
CA GLU A 124 -7.78 -12.25 6.04
C GLU A 124 -6.53 -12.42 5.15
N TYR A 125 -5.45 -11.67 5.44
CA TYR A 125 -4.16 -11.91 4.80
C TYR A 125 -3.62 -13.31 5.07
N THR A 126 -3.98 -13.94 6.19
CA THR A 126 -3.60 -15.33 6.45
C THR A 126 -4.20 -16.27 5.40
N ASP A 127 -5.37 -15.97 4.82
CA ASP A 127 -6.01 -16.81 3.80
C ASP A 127 -5.40 -16.68 2.42
N VAL A 128 -4.79 -15.54 2.11
CA VAL A 128 -4.29 -15.25 0.75
C VAL A 128 -2.77 -15.16 0.62
N ILE A 129 -2.01 -15.09 1.72
CA ILE A 129 -0.56 -14.84 1.64
C ILE A 129 0.20 -15.90 0.84
N GLY A 130 -0.17 -17.18 0.98
CA GLY A 130 0.45 -18.26 0.22
C GLY A 130 0.26 -18.06 -1.29
N SER A 131 -0.97 -17.76 -1.70
CA SER A 131 -1.31 -17.47 -3.10
C SER A 131 -0.62 -16.20 -3.61
N LEU A 132 -0.54 -15.14 -2.80
CA LEU A 132 0.15 -13.89 -3.17
C LEU A 132 1.65 -14.08 -3.40
N GLN A 133 2.31 -14.90 -2.56
CA GLN A 133 3.71 -15.26 -2.76
C GLN A 133 3.90 -16.06 -4.05
N GLN A 134 3.03 -17.04 -4.31
CA GLN A 134 3.07 -17.82 -5.56
C GLN A 134 2.87 -16.94 -6.79
N LEU A 135 1.92 -16.00 -6.75
CA LEU A 135 1.74 -15.02 -7.82
C LEU A 135 3.00 -14.19 -8.04
N SER A 136 3.59 -13.63 -6.97
CA SER A 136 4.80 -12.82 -7.08
C SER A 136 5.95 -13.62 -7.72
N LEU A 137 6.13 -14.87 -7.30
CA LEU A 137 7.12 -15.78 -7.90
C LEU A 137 6.81 -16.08 -9.36
N ALA A 138 5.55 -16.38 -9.67
CA ALA A 138 5.09 -16.70 -11.03
C ALA A 138 5.33 -15.52 -11.97
N VAL A 139 4.92 -14.32 -11.58
CA VAL A 139 5.11 -13.08 -12.37
C VAL A 139 6.60 -12.79 -12.57
N ASN A 140 7.40 -12.82 -11.51
CA ASN A 140 8.84 -12.54 -11.63
C ASN A 140 9.57 -13.57 -12.50
N THR A 141 9.22 -14.85 -12.38
CA THR A 141 9.80 -15.93 -13.18
C THR A 141 9.34 -15.86 -14.63
N ALA A 142 8.06 -15.58 -14.86
CA ALA A 142 7.48 -15.45 -16.20
C ALA A 142 8.11 -14.28 -16.97
N GLN A 143 8.30 -13.13 -16.32
CA GLN A 143 9.01 -12.00 -16.90
C GLN A 143 10.46 -12.35 -17.23
N PHE A 144 11.19 -12.98 -16.30
CA PHE A 144 12.58 -13.39 -16.55
C PHE A 144 12.70 -14.37 -17.72
N ARG A 145 11.85 -15.41 -17.75
CA ARG A 145 11.83 -16.38 -18.85
C ARG A 145 11.50 -15.72 -20.19
N ALA A 146 10.51 -14.83 -20.22
CA ALA A 146 10.14 -14.12 -21.45
C ALA A 146 11.29 -13.25 -21.97
N LEU A 147 12.04 -12.58 -21.07
CA LEU A 147 13.22 -11.81 -21.47
C LEU A 147 14.33 -12.69 -22.06
N VAL A 148 14.58 -13.86 -21.47
CA VAL A 148 15.63 -14.79 -21.93
C VAL A 148 15.24 -15.54 -23.20
N SER A 149 13.96 -15.88 -23.37
CA SER A 149 13.44 -16.62 -24.54
C SER A 149 13.03 -15.72 -25.72
N GLY A 150 13.18 -14.40 -25.60
CA GLY A 150 12.73 -13.43 -26.62
C GLY A 150 11.21 -13.27 -26.71
N GLY A 151 10.47 -13.73 -25.69
CA GLY A 151 9.02 -13.54 -25.56
C GLY A 151 8.62 -12.14 -25.09
N ARG A 152 7.31 -11.93 -24.92
CA ARG A 152 6.74 -10.66 -24.42
C ARG A 152 6.48 -10.75 -22.91
N PRO A 153 7.21 -10.00 -22.05
CA PRO A 153 7.03 -10.06 -20.59
C PRO A 153 5.61 -9.71 -20.12
N GLU A 154 4.94 -8.78 -20.81
CA GLU A 154 3.57 -8.36 -20.47
C GLU A 154 2.56 -9.51 -20.63
N GLN A 155 2.69 -10.34 -21.66
CA GLN A 155 1.81 -11.50 -21.88
C GLN A 155 2.06 -12.60 -20.84
N ALA A 156 3.33 -12.87 -20.53
CA ALA A 156 3.71 -13.87 -19.54
C ALA A 156 3.24 -13.47 -18.13
N GLN A 157 3.30 -12.18 -17.82
CA GLN A 157 2.74 -11.63 -16.59
C GLN A 157 1.21 -11.74 -16.54
N LEU A 158 0.51 -11.39 -17.63
CA LEU A 158 -0.94 -11.51 -17.69
C LEU A 158 -1.37 -12.95 -17.45
N GLN A 159 -0.73 -13.92 -18.10
CA GLN A 159 -1.03 -15.34 -17.90
C GLN A 159 -0.84 -15.76 -16.43
N ALA A 160 0.28 -15.39 -15.80
CA ALA A 160 0.53 -15.70 -14.39
C ALA A 160 -0.53 -15.09 -13.45
N MET A 161 -1.03 -13.88 -13.77
CA MET A 161 -2.12 -13.26 -13.03
C MET A 161 -3.44 -14.02 -13.21
N LEU A 162 -3.74 -14.48 -14.42
CA LEU A 162 -4.95 -15.25 -14.72
C LEU A 162 -4.97 -16.60 -14.00
N ASP A 163 -3.85 -17.32 -14.02
CA ASP A 163 -3.70 -18.59 -13.32
C ASP A 163 -3.91 -18.41 -11.80
N PHE A 164 -3.34 -17.35 -11.23
CA PHE A 164 -3.59 -17.00 -9.83
C PHE A 164 -5.08 -16.76 -9.53
N VAL A 165 -5.80 -16.00 -10.37
CA VAL A 165 -7.22 -15.74 -10.12
C VAL A 165 -8.06 -17.01 -10.28
N LYS A 166 -7.71 -17.91 -11.20
CA LYS A 166 -8.34 -19.23 -11.30
C LYS A 166 -8.21 -20.00 -9.98
N ASP A 167 -7.02 -19.99 -9.39
CA ASP A 167 -6.68 -20.75 -8.18
C ASP A 167 -7.10 -20.07 -6.85
N LEU A 168 -7.53 -18.79 -6.88
CA LEU A 168 -8.07 -18.15 -5.67
C LEU A 168 -9.28 -18.92 -5.13
N PRO A 169 -9.48 -19.07 -3.81
CA PRO A 169 -10.74 -19.57 -3.29
C PRO A 169 -11.93 -18.70 -3.74
N ASP A 170 -13.10 -19.31 -3.97
CA ASP A 170 -14.29 -18.56 -4.37
C ASP A 170 -14.74 -17.55 -3.30
N GLU A 171 -14.42 -17.82 -2.03
CA GLU A 171 -14.67 -16.95 -0.89
C GLU A 171 -13.58 -15.89 -0.70
N ALA A 172 -12.43 -15.99 -1.40
CA ALA A 172 -11.32 -15.08 -1.21
C ALA A 172 -11.72 -13.65 -1.62
N ASN A 173 -11.66 -12.73 -0.68
CA ASN A 173 -11.95 -11.32 -0.92
C ASN A 173 -10.67 -10.51 -0.87
N VAL A 174 -10.76 -9.24 -1.26
CA VAL A 174 -9.64 -8.30 -1.08
C VAL A 174 -9.35 -8.18 0.42
N PRO A 175 -8.17 -8.60 0.89
CA PRO A 175 -7.86 -8.57 2.31
C PRO A 175 -7.80 -7.11 2.81
N PRO A 176 -8.34 -6.81 3.99
CA PRO A 176 -8.30 -5.47 4.55
C PRO A 176 -6.86 -4.98 4.68
N THR A 177 -6.58 -3.87 4.00
CA THR A 177 -5.28 -3.21 3.93
C THR A 177 -5.46 -1.78 4.36
N LEU A 178 -4.67 -1.34 5.33
CA LEU A 178 -4.71 0.02 5.84
C LEU A 178 -3.31 0.62 5.79
N ILE A 179 -3.16 1.71 5.06
CA ILE A 179 -1.97 2.56 5.03
C ILE A 179 -2.31 3.81 5.81
N GLY A 180 -1.43 4.24 6.71
CA GLY A 180 -1.65 5.46 7.47
C GLY A 180 -0.43 6.35 7.56
N PHE A 181 -0.71 7.64 7.65
CA PHE A 181 0.27 8.71 7.73
C PHE A 181 -0.06 9.59 8.92
N ARG A 182 0.87 9.72 9.88
CA ARG A 182 0.67 10.57 11.05
C ARG A 182 0.91 12.03 10.70
N ILE A 183 -0.13 12.83 10.82
CA ILE A 183 -0.11 14.25 10.45
C ILE A 183 0.11 15.13 11.68
N SER A 184 0.88 16.19 11.52
CA SER A 184 1.24 17.12 12.59
C SER A 184 0.09 18.06 12.96
N ASP A 185 -0.80 18.36 12.00
CA ASP A 185 -1.91 19.30 12.16
C ASP A 185 -3.26 18.65 11.80
N GLY A 186 -3.93 18.11 12.82
CA GLY A 186 -5.27 17.51 12.69
C GLY A 186 -6.37 18.51 12.28
N GLY A 187 -6.16 19.82 12.45
CA GLY A 187 -7.10 20.87 12.03
C GLY A 187 -7.18 20.99 10.51
N ASN A 188 -6.02 20.96 9.83
CA ASN A 188 -5.93 20.97 8.37
C ASN A 188 -6.49 19.68 7.73
N ALA A 189 -6.50 18.57 8.47
CA ALA A 189 -6.95 17.26 8.00
C ALA A 189 -8.43 17.25 7.55
N LYS A 190 -9.31 17.94 8.29
CA LYS A 190 -10.75 18.01 7.98
C LYS A 190 -11.02 18.82 6.71
N GLY A 191 -10.28 19.90 6.51
CA GLY A 191 -10.33 20.70 5.29
C GLY A 191 -9.96 19.86 4.06
N LEU A 192 -8.88 19.07 4.18
CA LEU A 192 -8.45 18.18 3.11
C LEU A 192 -9.48 17.09 2.81
N LEU A 193 -10.09 16.49 3.83
CA LEU A 193 -11.12 15.47 3.61
C LEU A 193 -12.32 16.04 2.85
N ASN A 194 -12.72 17.28 3.13
CA ASN A 194 -13.76 17.97 2.36
C ASN A 194 -13.34 18.19 0.90
N GLN A 195 -12.08 18.54 0.66
CA GLN A 195 -11.55 18.70 -0.69
C GLN A 195 -11.51 17.36 -1.45
N LEU A 196 -11.08 16.27 -0.80
CA LEU A 196 -11.09 14.92 -1.37
C LEU A 196 -12.52 14.45 -1.70
N ASP A 197 -13.49 14.76 -0.83
CA ASP A 197 -14.91 14.49 -1.08
C ASP A 197 -15.39 15.23 -2.33
N GLN A 198 -15.11 16.53 -2.44
CA GLN A 198 -15.46 17.33 -3.62
C GLN A 198 -14.83 16.77 -4.90
N MET A 199 -13.55 16.38 -4.86
CA MET A 199 -12.87 15.76 -6.01
C MET A 199 -13.51 14.44 -6.40
N ALA A 200 -13.85 13.59 -5.43
CA ALA A 200 -14.49 12.31 -5.68
C ALA A 200 -15.92 12.49 -6.25
N GLN A 201 -16.68 13.47 -5.75
CA GLN A 201 -17.99 13.82 -6.27
C GLN A 201 -17.92 14.37 -7.70
N GLN A 202 -16.94 15.24 -8.00
CA GLN A 202 -16.71 15.73 -9.38
C GLN A 202 -16.34 14.58 -10.32
N MET A 203 -15.49 13.65 -9.87
CA MET A 203 -15.16 12.45 -10.65
C MET A 203 -16.41 11.61 -10.93
N ALA A 204 -17.30 11.44 -9.96
CA ALA A 204 -18.56 10.73 -10.15
C ALA A 204 -19.53 11.44 -11.11
N GLN A 205 -19.48 12.77 -11.21
CA GLN A 205 -20.25 13.52 -12.20
C GLN A 205 -19.72 13.30 -13.63
N VAL A 206 -18.39 13.28 -13.79
CA VAL A 206 -17.74 13.11 -15.10
C VAL A 206 -17.78 11.65 -15.56
N GLN A 207 -17.73 10.69 -14.63
CA GLN A 207 -17.74 9.26 -14.93
C GLN A 207 -18.99 8.60 -14.33
N PRO A 208 -20.05 8.37 -15.14
CA PRO A 208 -21.31 7.81 -14.67
C PRO A 208 -21.17 6.51 -13.90
N MET A 209 -20.15 5.71 -14.21
CA MET A 209 -19.85 4.45 -13.51
C MET A 209 -19.58 4.61 -12.01
N PHE A 210 -19.24 5.80 -11.52
CA PHE A 210 -19.02 6.09 -10.10
C PHE A 210 -20.20 6.79 -9.41
N GLN A 211 -21.27 7.11 -10.14
CA GLN A 211 -22.47 7.72 -9.55
C GLN A 211 -23.10 6.81 -8.50
N GLY A 212 -23.43 7.37 -7.34
CA GLY A 212 -23.99 6.60 -6.20
C GLY A 212 -23.00 5.64 -5.53
N ARG A 213 -21.72 5.63 -5.93
CA ARG A 213 -20.68 4.77 -5.35
C ARG A 213 -19.67 5.54 -4.50
N VAL A 214 -19.65 6.86 -4.63
CA VAL A 214 -18.85 7.77 -3.79
C VAL A 214 -19.72 8.31 -2.67
N GLU A 215 -19.33 8.06 -1.43
CA GLU A 215 -20.10 8.48 -0.25
C GLU A 215 -19.19 8.93 0.88
N ARG A 216 -19.67 9.90 1.67
CA ARG A 216 -19.07 10.25 2.94
C ARG A 216 -19.68 9.41 4.06
N LYS A 217 -18.84 8.70 4.81
CA LYS A 217 -19.28 7.81 5.90
C LYS A 217 -18.40 7.92 7.13
N LYS A 218 -19.02 7.68 8.28
CA LYS A 218 -18.32 7.49 9.55
C LYS A 218 -18.13 6.02 9.84
N PHE A 219 -16.93 5.66 10.25
CA PHE A 219 -16.61 4.34 10.79
C PHE A 219 -15.88 4.52 12.11
N GLY A 220 -16.46 3.99 13.20
CA GLY A 220 -15.98 4.30 14.55
C GLY A 220 -15.99 5.82 14.79
N GLN A 221 -14.83 6.37 15.17
CA GLN A 221 -14.64 7.81 15.38
C GLN A 221 -14.11 8.56 14.14
N GLY A 222 -13.78 7.84 13.06
CA GLY A 222 -13.19 8.43 11.86
C GLY A 222 -14.23 8.87 10.82
N ASP A 223 -13.89 9.92 10.07
CA ASP A 223 -14.65 10.42 8.91
C ASP A 223 -13.94 10.01 7.62
N TYR A 224 -14.68 9.44 6.66
CA TYR A 224 -14.12 8.89 5.43
C TYR A 224 -14.91 9.30 4.19
N VAL A 225 -14.19 9.51 3.09
CA VAL A 225 -14.72 9.46 1.73
C VAL A 225 -14.48 8.04 1.22
N THR A 226 -15.54 7.41 0.74
CA THR A 226 -15.55 6.00 0.34
C THR A 226 -15.91 5.88 -1.13
N LEU A 227 -15.31 4.90 -1.81
CA LEU A 227 -15.63 4.49 -3.17
C LEU A 227 -15.88 2.97 -3.15
N ARG A 228 -17.10 2.57 -3.52
CA ARG A 228 -17.46 1.15 -3.64
C ARG A 228 -17.42 0.69 -5.10
N LEU A 229 -16.53 -0.24 -5.38
CA LEU A 229 -16.37 -0.89 -6.67
C LEU A 229 -16.89 -2.32 -6.58
N ASP A 230 -17.33 -2.85 -7.72
CA ASP A 230 -17.64 -4.26 -7.87
C ASP A 230 -17.18 -4.76 -9.26
N GLY A 231 -17.11 -6.07 -9.41
CA GLY A 231 -16.60 -6.69 -10.62
C GLY A 231 -17.46 -6.47 -11.86
N SER A 232 -18.70 -6.00 -11.74
CA SER A 232 -19.51 -5.62 -12.91
C SER A 232 -19.00 -4.35 -13.59
N MET A 233 -18.09 -3.61 -12.94
CA MET A 233 -17.47 -2.40 -13.48
C MET A 233 -16.26 -2.68 -14.37
N ILE A 234 -15.79 -3.94 -14.41
CA ILE A 234 -14.72 -4.36 -15.30
C ILE A 234 -15.29 -4.37 -16.73
N PRO A 235 -14.63 -3.75 -17.72
CA PRO A 235 -15.06 -3.81 -19.12
C PRO A 235 -14.79 -5.21 -19.68
N TRP A 236 -15.64 -6.18 -19.33
CA TRP A 236 -15.43 -7.60 -19.63
C TRP A 236 -15.25 -7.86 -21.13
N ASP A 237 -15.95 -7.13 -21.99
CA ASP A 237 -15.81 -7.26 -23.45
C ASP A 237 -14.37 -6.94 -23.91
N GLU A 238 -13.75 -5.86 -23.37
CA GLU A 238 -12.34 -5.52 -23.67
C GLU A 238 -11.38 -6.58 -23.10
N VAL A 239 -11.72 -7.18 -21.96
CA VAL A 239 -10.89 -8.22 -21.33
C VAL A 239 -10.98 -9.53 -22.11
N GLU A 240 -12.14 -9.88 -22.65
CA GLU A 240 -12.37 -11.07 -23.48
C GLU A 240 -11.50 -11.03 -24.74
N ASP A 241 -11.49 -9.89 -25.44
CA ASP A 241 -10.70 -9.66 -26.65
C ASP A 241 -9.19 -9.86 -26.44
N GLU A 242 -8.69 -9.55 -25.24
CA GLU A 242 -7.28 -9.65 -24.87
C GLU A 242 -6.96 -10.93 -24.05
N PHE A 243 -7.95 -11.80 -23.83
CA PHE A 243 -7.79 -12.96 -22.95
C PHE A 243 -6.94 -14.06 -23.62
N PRO A 244 -5.80 -14.47 -23.03
CA PRO A 244 -4.91 -15.48 -23.61
C PRO A 244 -5.41 -16.92 -23.46
N GLY A 245 -6.49 -17.16 -22.71
CA GLY A 245 -7.08 -18.48 -22.46
C GLY A 245 -8.30 -18.79 -23.35
N ASP A 246 -8.95 -19.93 -23.10
CA ASP A 246 -10.18 -20.27 -23.81
C ASP A 246 -11.43 -19.57 -23.21
N ALA A 247 -12.53 -19.60 -23.98
CA ALA A 247 -13.80 -18.98 -23.58
C ALA A 247 -14.39 -19.58 -22.29
N SER A 248 -14.16 -20.86 -22.01
CA SER A 248 -14.67 -21.48 -20.78
C SER A 248 -13.98 -20.94 -19.54
N ASP A 249 -12.67 -20.77 -19.62
CA ASP A 249 -11.85 -20.19 -18.55
C ASP A 249 -12.14 -18.70 -18.35
N PHE A 250 -12.40 -17.97 -19.44
CA PHE A 250 -12.85 -16.58 -19.38
C PHE A 250 -14.19 -16.46 -18.63
N GLU A 251 -15.19 -17.26 -18.99
CA GLU A 251 -16.52 -17.21 -18.37
C GLU A 251 -16.47 -17.57 -16.87
N LYS A 252 -15.65 -18.56 -16.48
CA LYS A 252 -15.42 -18.88 -15.06
C LYS A 252 -14.79 -17.71 -14.31
N LEU A 253 -13.78 -17.07 -14.89
CA LEU A 253 -13.10 -15.92 -14.31
C LEU A 253 -14.07 -14.75 -14.12
N LYS A 254 -14.82 -14.41 -15.18
CA LYS A 254 -15.84 -13.36 -15.17
C LYS A 254 -16.87 -13.62 -14.08
N ALA A 255 -17.47 -14.81 -14.05
CA ALA A 255 -18.48 -15.19 -13.07
C ALA A 255 -17.97 -15.11 -11.62
N LYS A 256 -16.68 -15.36 -11.40
CA LYS A 256 -16.03 -15.30 -10.08
C LYS A 256 -15.75 -13.86 -9.65
N LEU A 257 -15.18 -13.05 -10.54
CA LEU A 257 -14.77 -11.67 -10.25
C LEU A 257 -15.95 -10.69 -10.25
N GLU A 258 -16.97 -10.90 -11.08
CA GLU A 258 -18.13 -10.01 -11.21
C GLU A 258 -18.86 -9.81 -9.86
N LYS A 259 -18.85 -10.83 -9.01
CA LYS A 259 -19.49 -10.81 -7.67
C LYS A 259 -18.62 -10.17 -6.59
N LYS A 260 -17.36 -9.87 -6.87
CA LYS A 260 -16.42 -9.33 -5.88
C LYS A 260 -16.66 -7.84 -5.71
N THR A 261 -16.54 -7.40 -4.46
CA THR A 261 -16.63 -5.99 -4.09
C THR A 261 -15.30 -5.50 -3.54
N LEU A 262 -15.02 -4.23 -3.78
CA LEU A 262 -13.89 -3.50 -3.20
C LEU A 262 -14.41 -2.18 -2.64
N LEU A 263 -14.20 -2.00 -1.34
CA LEU A 263 -14.30 -0.71 -0.68
C LEU A 263 -12.90 -0.09 -0.65
N ALA A 264 -12.74 1.04 -1.35
CA ALA A 264 -11.65 1.96 -1.12
C ALA A 264 -12.14 3.10 -0.22
N ALA A 265 -11.34 3.51 0.77
CA ALA A 265 -11.69 4.64 1.62
C ALA A 265 -10.47 5.49 1.94
N VAL A 266 -10.65 6.80 1.97
CA VAL A 266 -9.67 7.76 2.47
C VAL A 266 -10.32 8.59 3.56
N GLY A 267 -9.67 8.70 4.72
CA GLY A 267 -10.28 9.39 5.85
C GLY A 267 -9.29 9.80 6.91
N ILE A 268 -9.81 10.49 7.93
CA ILE A 268 -9.03 10.93 9.08
C ILE A 268 -9.52 10.16 10.31
N TYR A 269 -8.57 9.58 11.04
CA TYR A 269 -8.80 8.96 12.34
C TYR A 269 -7.77 9.52 13.33
N ASP A 270 -8.24 10.22 14.35
CA ASP A 270 -7.38 10.99 15.26
C ASP A 270 -6.43 11.91 14.46
N ASN A 271 -5.11 11.76 14.59
CA ASN A 271 -4.11 12.51 13.82
C ASN A 271 -3.48 11.67 12.69
N TYR A 272 -4.26 10.79 12.06
CA TYR A 272 -3.80 9.98 10.92
C TYR A 272 -4.67 10.20 9.69
N LEU A 273 -4.02 10.46 8.56
CA LEU A 273 -4.61 10.22 7.24
C LEU A 273 -4.53 8.73 6.94
N LEU A 274 -5.67 8.11 6.65
CA LEU A 274 -5.79 6.69 6.39
C LEU A 274 -6.25 6.44 4.95
N ILE A 275 -5.61 5.49 4.28
CA ILE A 275 -6.01 4.92 2.99
C ILE A 275 -6.30 3.44 3.21
N TYR A 276 -7.51 3.02 2.89
CA TYR A 276 -8.02 1.69 3.16
C TYR A 276 -8.51 1.00 1.88
N PHE A 277 -8.25 -0.30 1.79
CA PHE A 277 -8.80 -1.20 0.79
C PHE A 277 -9.30 -2.47 1.47
N GLY A 278 -10.47 -2.96 1.11
CA GLY A 278 -10.97 -4.25 1.61
C GLY A 278 -12.33 -4.59 1.02
N ALA A 279 -12.84 -5.78 1.32
CA ALA A 279 -14.17 -6.20 0.87
C ALA A 279 -15.31 -5.33 1.46
N ASP A 280 -15.15 -4.92 2.71
CA ASP A 280 -16.10 -4.15 3.51
C ASP A 280 -15.40 -3.17 4.46
N ALA A 281 -16.15 -2.54 5.37
CA ALA A 281 -15.63 -1.54 6.32
C ALA A 281 -15.34 -2.10 7.73
N SER A 282 -15.36 -3.42 7.94
CA SER A 282 -15.25 -4.04 9.27
C SER A 282 -13.97 -3.63 10.00
N THR A 283 -12.84 -3.58 9.31
CA THR A 283 -11.56 -3.12 9.89
C THR A 283 -11.62 -1.67 10.33
N LEU A 284 -12.24 -0.78 9.54
CA LEU A 284 -12.41 0.62 9.90
C LEU A 284 -13.33 0.80 11.12
N GLN A 285 -14.37 -0.03 11.25
CA GLN A 285 -15.27 -0.01 12.40
C GLN A 285 -14.60 -0.46 13.70
N LYS A 286 -13.58 -1.33 13.61
CA LYS A 286 -12.82 -1.83 14.77
C LYS A 286 -11.73 -0.86 15.25
N LEU A 287 -11.40 0.21 14.51
CA LEU A 287 -10.36 1.15 14.93
C LEU A 287 -10.67 1.75 16.31
N GLY A 288 -9.71 1.63 17.23
CA GLY A 288 -9.82 2.06 18.62
C GLY A 288 -10.86 1.34 19.46
N SER A 289 -11.45 0.25 18.95
CA SER A 289 -12.47 -0.54 19.63
C SER A 289 -11.93 -1.93 19.95
N GLY A 290 -12.09 -2.36 21.21
CA GLY A 290 -11.54 -3.64 21.67
C GLY A 290 -10.02 -3.63 21.85
N PRO A 291 -9.39 -4.81 21.96
CA PRO A 291 -7.94 -4.92 22.14
C PRO A 291 -7.18 -4.38 20.93
N SER A 292 -6.17 -3.55 21.18
CA SER A 292 -5.29 -3.02 20.14
C SER A 292 -4.06 -3.91 19.91
N LEU A 293 -3.36 -3.73 18.79
CA LEU A 293 -2.08 -4.41 18.54
C LEU A 293 -1.10 -4.21 19.71
N ALA A 294 -1.01 -2.99 20.27
CA ALA A 294 -0.13 -2.69 21.40
C ALA A 294 -0.46 -3.49 22.68
N SER A 295 -1.70 -3.98 22.80
CA SER A 295 -2.13 -4.81 23.93
C SER A 295 -1.69 -6.27 23.84
N ARG A 296 -1.21 -6.71 22.66
CA ARG A 296 -0.85 -8.11 22.46
C ARG A 296 0.37 -8.53 23.29
N PRO A 297 0.45 -9.80 23.73
CA PRO A 297 1.59 -10.30 24.51
C PRO A 297 2.95 -10.13 23.84
N GLU A 298 3.01 -10.19 22.50
CA GLU A 298 4.25 -10.06 21.72
C GLU A 298 4.90 -8.68 21.91
N PHE A 299 4.10 -7.62 22.13
CA PHE A 299 4.61 -6.27 22.40
C PHE A 299 5.11 -6.10 23.84
N ALA A 300 4.94 -7.08 24.73
CA ALA A 300 5.50 -7.01 26.09
C ALA A 300 7.03 -6.84 26.07
N LYS A 301 7.71 -7.38 25.05
CA LYS A 301 9.16 -7.23 24.85
C LYS A 301 9.58 -5.83 24.39
N VAL A 302 8.66 -5.05 23.82
CA VAL A 302 8.91 -3.69 23.35
C VAL A 302 8.77 -2.67 24.48
N ARG A 303 7.90 -2.94 25.47
CA ARG A 303 7.62 -2.01 26.60
C ARG A 303 8.86 -1.45 27.29
N PRO A 304 9.91 -2.24 27.63
CA PRO A 304 11.09 -1.71 28.32
C PRO A 304 11.89 -0.71 27.49
N VAL A 305 11.77 -0.75 26.17
CA VAL A 305 12.47 0.13 25.22
C VAL A 305 11.52 1.09 24.51
N ALA A 306 10.24 1.13 24.87
CA ALA A 306 9.22 1.89 24.14
C ALA A 306 9.45 3.40 24.14
N HIS A 307 10.21 3.92 25.12
CA HIS A 307 10.61 5.33 25.22
C HIS A 307 11.93 5.64 24.48
N GLN A 308 12.62 4.63 23.95
CA GLN A 308 13.81 4.85 23.13
C GLN A 308 13.40 5.41 21.76
N PRO A 309 14.33 6.04 21.00
CA PRO A 309 14.07 6.55 19.65
C PRO A 309 13.94 5.39 18.64
N ILE A 310 12.85 4.63 18.74
CA ILE A 310 12.52 3.55 17.82
C ILE A 310 12.21 4.16 16.45
N THR A 311 12.88 3.62 15.42
CA THR A 311 12.77 4.06 14.03
C THR A 311 11.88 3.17 13.18
N MET A 312 11.65 1.93 13.62
CA MET A 312 10.77 0.98 12.98
C MET A 312 10.12 0.07 14.02
N LEU A 313 8.82 -0.18 13.84
CA LEU A 313 8.08 -1.15 14.62
C LEU A 313 7.43 -2.14 13.65
N SER A 314 7.63 -3.43 13.86
CA SER A 314 7.01 -4.46 13.02
C SER A 314 6.43 -5.57 13.86
N TYR A 315 5.37 -6.16 13.35
CA TYR A 315 4.66 -7.28 13.94
C TYR A 315 4.13 -8.17 12.83
N VAL A 316 4.17 -9.48 13.06
CA VAL A 316 3.58 -10.49 12.21
C VAL A 316 2.96 -11.54 13.11
N SER A 317 1.74 -11.98 12.80
CA SER A 317 1.07 -13.02 13.58
C SER A 317 1.69 -14.39 13.33
N ASP A 318 1.59 -15.28 14.32
CA ASP A 318 2.04 -16.66 14.18
C ASP A 318 1.37 -17.38 13.00
N ASP A 319 0.07 -17.13 12.78
CA ASP A 319 -0.69 -17.76 11.70
C ASP A 319 -0.25 -17.24 10.32
N TYR A 320 0.01 -15.94 10.20
CA TYR A 320 0.56 -15.38 8.98
C TYR A 320 1.96 -15.96 8.72
N MET A 321 2.82 -16.02 9.74
CA MET A 321 4.16 -16.60 9.61
C MET A 321 4.12 -18.07 9.18
N LYS A 322 3.27 -18.90 9.81
CA LYS A 322 3.14 -20.33 9.46
C LYS A 322 2.71 -20.52 8.01
N ARG A 323 1.79 -19.70 7.51
CA ARG A 323 1.31 -19.78 6.13
C ARG A 323 2.29 -19.19 5.12
N ALA A 324 2.97 -18.10 5.46
CA ALA A 324 4.00 -17.48 4.64
C ALA A 324 5.30 -18.31 4.56
N ALA A 325 5.62 -19.10 5.59
CA ALA A 325 6.82 -19.92 5.67
C ALA A 325 6.61 -21.36 5.16
N ASN A 326 5.51 -21.65 4.44
CA ASN A 326 5.16 -23.01 4.03
C ASN A 326 6.31 -23.70 3.26
N PRO A 327 6.88 -24.80 3.79
CA PRO A 327 7.99 -25.51 3.17
C PRO A 327 7.70 -26.01 1.75
N ALA A 328 6.44 -26.31 1.43
CA ALA A 328 6.04 -26.68 0.07
C ALA A 328 6.30 -25.53 -0.94
N ASN A 329 6.09 -24.28 -0.52
CA ASN A 329 6.40 -23.10 -1.33
C ASN A 329 7.91 -22.93 -1.48
N GLN A 330 8.72 -23.24 -0.45
CA GLN A 330 10.19 -23.17 -0.54
C GLN A 330 10.75 -24.26 -1.47
N VAL A 331 10.20 -25.49 -1.43
CA VAL A 331 10.58 -26.58 -2.34
C VAL A 331 10.20 -26.25 -3.79
N GLN A 332 9.00 -25.71 -4.02
CA GLN A 332 8.61 -25.22 -5.34
C GLN A 332 9.47 -24.04 -5.81
N GLN A 333 9.87 -23.15 -4.91
CA GLN A 333 10.76 -22.03 -5.22
C GLN A 333 12.16 -22.52 -5.63
N LEU A 334 12.70 -23.52 -4.94
CA LEU A 334 13.97 -24.15 -5.32
C LEU A 334 13.85 -24.91 -6.65
N ALA A 335 12.73 -25.61 -6.87
CA ALA A 335 12.48 -26.34 -8.11
C ALA A 335 12.26 -25.38 -9.31
N SER A 336 11.58 -24.25 -9.12
CA SER A 336 11.36 -23.26 -10.17
C SER A 336 12.65 -22.54 -10.56
N ILE A 337 13.51 -22.24 -9.58
CA ILE A 337 14.86 -21.73 -9.81
C ILE A 337 15.70 -22.76 -10.57
N ALA A 338 15.72 -24.03 -10.14
CA ALA A 338 16.47 -25.09 -10.81
C ALA A 338 16.03 -25.28 -12.28
N ASN A 339 14.72 -25.27 -12.53
CA ASN A 339 14.16 -25.37 -13.89
C ASN A 339 14.27 -24.10 -14.72
N SER A 340 14.74 -22.98 -14.16
CA SER A 340 14.99 -21.74 -14.91
C SER A 340 16.45 -21.59 -15.33
N VAL A 341 17.34 -22.40 -14.76
CA VAL A 341 18.79 -22.39 -15.02
C VAL A 341 19.21 -23.55 -15.94
N LEU A 342 18.35 -24.55 -16.12
CA LEU A 342 18.53 -25.69 -17.03
C LEU A 342 17.72 -25.51 -18.32
#